data_AF-A0A934GDV5-F1
#
_entry.id   AF-A0A934GDV5-F1
#
_cell.length_a   1.000
_cell.length_b   1.000
_cell.length_c   1.000
_cell.angle_alpha   90.00
_cell.angle_beta   90.00
_cell.angle_gamma   90.00
#
_symmetry.space_group_name_H-M   'P 1'
#
loop_
_entity.id
_entity.type
_entity.pdbx_description
1 polymer ?
#
loop_
_entity_poly.entity_id
_entity_poly.type
_entity_poly.pdbx_seq_one_letter_code
_entity_poly.pdbx_strand_id
1 'polypeptide(L)' 'VHIPTTDGRELSLTRYTQPEPEIKLLLEKLKLTLPAQAPPKITAEEVARASAV' A
#
# COMPACT_ATOMS: atom_id res chain seq x y z
N VAL A 1 4.95 -5.21 -0.94
CA VAL A 1 6.37 -5.59 -0.71
C VAL A 1 6.54 -5.73 0.78
N HIS A 2 7.15 -6.82 1.25
CA HIS A 2 7.35 -7.11 2.67
C HIS A 2 8.76 -6.70 3.09
N ILE A 3 8.87 -5.85 4.11
CA ILE A 3 10.15 -5.38 4.63
C ILE A 3 10.21 -5.73 6.13
N PRO A 4 11.15 -6.58 6.58
CA PRO A 4 11.32 -6.86 7.99
C PRO A 4 11.90 -5.62 8.71
N THR A 5 11.35 -5.27 9.87
CA THR A 5 11.86 -4.21 10.74
C THR A 5 12.68 -4.79 11.89
N THR A 6 13.58 -3.99 12.46
CA THR A 6 14.51 -4.40 13.53
C THR A 6 13.84 -4.87 14.82
N ASP A 7 12.54 -4.58 15.01
CA ASP A 7 11.70 -4.97 16.15
C ASP A 7 10.87 -6.25 15.85
N GLY A 8 11.22 -7.04 14.84
CA GLY A 8 10.52 -8.28 14.50
C GLY A 8 9.15 -8.08 13.83
N ARG A 9 8.78 -6.85 13.47
CA ARG A 9 7.52 -6.54 12.76
C ARG A 9 7.75 -6.52 11.25
N GLU A 10 6.74 -6.89 10.47
CA GLU A 10 6.76 -6.72 9.02
C GLU A 10 6.05 -5.45 8.57
N LEU A 11 6.73 -4.66 7.73
CA LEU A 11 6.15 -3.53 7.03
C LEU A 11 5.63 -4.01 5.66
N SER A 12 4.30 -4.03 5.49
CA SER A 12 3.70 -4.25 4.18
C SER A 12 3.56 -2.92 3.44
N LEU A 13 4.48 -2.66 2.51
CA LEU A 13 4.34 -1.53 1.59
C LEU A 13 3.33 -1.88 0.51
N THR A 14 2.13 -1.31 0.62
CA THR A 14 1.22 -1.11 -0.50
C THR A 14 1.89 -0.14 -1.48
N ARG A 15 1.88 -0.45 -2.78
CA ARG A 15 2.43 0.46 -3.79
C ARG A 15 1.61 1.75 -3.79
N TYR A 16 2.22 2.84 -3.35
CA TYR A 16 1.70 4.18 -3.58
C TYR A 16 2.20 4.64 -4.94
N THR A 17 1.28 4.84 -5.87
CA THR A 17 1.61 5.45 -7.17
C THR A 17 1.06 6.85 -7.18
N GLN A 18 1.93 7.83 -6.98
CA GLN A 18 1.59 9.22 -7.30
C GLN A 18 1.69 9.33 -8.84
N PRO A 19 0.61 9.67 -9.56
CA PRO A 19 0.71 9.84 -11.01
C PRO A 19 1.70 10.97 -11.33
N GLU A 20 2.58 10.72 -12.30
CA GLU A 20 3.45 11.75 -12.85
C GLU A 20 2.61 12.89 -13.49
N PRO A 21 3.16 14.11 -13.65
CA PRO A 21 2.40 15.26 -14.14
C PRO A 21 1.69 15.02 -15.47
N GLU A 22 2.30 14.28 -16.41
CA GLU A 22 1.68 13.94 -17.70
C GLU A 22 0.45 13.03 -17.53
N ILE A 23 0.55 12.04 -16.63
CA ILE A 23 -0.56 11.14 -16.31
C ILE A 23 -1.70 11.91 -15.63
N LYS A 24 -1.40 12.89 -14.78
CA LYS A 24 -2.42 13.77 -14.19
C LYS A 24 -3.17 14.57 -15.25
N LEU A 25 -2.45 15.16 -16.20
CA LEU A 25 -3.05 15.90 -17.32
C LEU A 25 -3.96 14.98 -18.16
N LEU A 26 -3.54 13.74 -18.40
CA LEU A 26 -4.37 12.76 -19.10
C LEU A 26 -5.64 12.41 -18.32
N LEU A 27 -5.54 12.15 -17.00
CA LEU A 27 -6.67 11.85 -16.14
C LEU A 27 -7.70 13.00 -16.12
N GLU A 28 -7.24 14.25 -16.07
CA GLU A 28 -8.09 15.43 -16.14
C GLU A 28 -8.84 15.52 -17.47
N LYS A 29 -8.12 15.32 -18.59
CA LYS A 29 -8.73 15.32 -19.94
C LYS A 29 -9.75 14.21 -20.11
N LEU A 30 -9.52 13.05 -19.48
CA LEU A 30 -10.42 11.90 -19.49
C LEU A 30 -11.54 12.00 -18.43
N LYS A 31 -11.52 13.02 -17.56
CA LYS A 31 -12.45 13.21 -16.43
C LYS A 31 -12.49 12.00 -15.48
N LEU A 32 -11.34 11.36 -15.28
CA LEU A 32 -11.18 10.21 -14.39
C LEU A 32 -10.62 10.66 -13.04
N THR A 33 -11.16 10.11 -11.96
CA THR A 33 -10.66 10.32 -10.59
C THR A 33 -10.00 9.03 -10.10
N LEU A 34 -8.84 9.17 -9.46
CA LEU A 34 -8.16 8.01 -8.86
C LEU A 34 -8.83 7.65 -7.53
N PRO A 35 -9.00 6.36 -7.22
CA PRO A 35 -9.51 5.93 -5.93
C PRO A 35 -8.54 6.34 -4.82
N ALA A 36 -9.07 6.57 -3.61
CA ALA A 36 -8.25 6.82 -2.43
C ALA A 36 -7.29 5.64 -2.19
N GLN A 37 -6.00 5.93 -2.04
CA GLN A 37 -5.00 4.89 -1.79
C GLN A 37 -5.08 4.48 -0.31
N ALA A 38 -5.15 3.17 -0.06
CA ALA A 38 -5.21 2.64 1.31
C ALA A 38 -3.94 3.04 2.09
N PRO A 39 -4.03 3.35 3.40
CA PRO A 39 -2.85 3.66 4.22
C PRO A 39 -1.95 2.43 4.41
N PRO A 40 -0.65 2.63 4.70
CA PRO A 40 0.29 1.52 4.79
C PRO A 40 -0.05 0.72 6.04
N LYS A 41 -0.23 -0.59 5.89
CA LYS A 41 -0.58 -1.47 7.01
C LYS A 41 0.70 -2.06 7.60
N ILE A 42 0.92 -1.80 8.88
CA ILE A 42 1.93 -2.50 9.68
C ILE A 42 1.21 -3.71 10.29
N THR A 43 1.55 -4.92 9.83
CA THR A 43 0.98 -6.16 10.34
C THR A 43 2.04 -6.89 11.16
N ALA A 44 1.79 -7.09 12.46
CA ALA A 44 2.55 -8.04 13.25
C ALA A 44 2.04 -9.45 12.88
N GLU A 45 2.79 -10.20 12.07
CA GLU A 45 2.41 -11.52 11.56
C GLU A 45 2.41 -12.66 12.62
N GLU A 46 2.11 -12.37 13.89
CA GLU A 46 2.10 -13.41 14.94
C GLU A 46 0.70 -13.79 15.45
N VAL A 47 -0.34 -12.96 15.25
CA VAL A 47 -1.68 -13.29 15.77
C VAL A 47 -2.49 -14.18 14.81
N ALA A 48 -2.23 -14.13 13.50
CA ALA A 48 -3.03 -14.91 12.53
C ALA A 48 -2.53 -16.36 12.33
N ARG A 49 -1.24 -16.63 12.59
CA ARG A 49 -0.66 -17.96 12.40
C ARG A 49 -0.88 -18.89 13.60
N ALA A 50 -1.24 -18.35 14.77
CA ALA A 50 -1.55 -19.13 15.98
C ALA A 50 -3.03 -19.59 16.06
N SER A 51 -3.90 -19.19 15.12
CA SER A 51 -5.33 -19.51 15.15
C SER A 51 -5.83 -20.33 13.95
N ALA A 52 -4.95 -20.84 13.10
CA ALA A 52 -5.32 -21.81 12.06
C ALA A 52 -4.12 -22.68 11.65
N VAL A 53 -3.90 -23.76 12.41
CA VAL A 53 -3.60 -25.17 12.03
C VAL A 53 -3.06 -25.89 13.26
#